data_AF-A0A2V8IYW1-F1
#
_entry.id   AF-A0A2V8IYW1-F1
#
_cell.length_a   1.000
_cell.length_b   1.000
_cell.length_c   1.000
_cell.angle_alpha   90.00
_cell.angle_beta   90.00
_cell.angle_gamma   90.00
#
_symmetry.space_group_name_H-M   'P 1'
#
loop_
_entity.id
_entity.type
_entity.pdbx_description
1 polymer ?
#
loop_
_entity_poly.entity_id
_entity_poly.type
_entity_poly.pdbx_seq_one_letter_code
_entity_poly.pdbx_strand_id
1 'polypeptide(L)'
;MRVVRIVFILLAMNVGAFAQWVNVPLPKTPRLPDGKPNLTAPVPKTRDGKPDLSGIWRVADGKYLQNIAADGVQVPFQPWAEEVFKERQANFGKDNPSGRCLPHGVPDSFLVRATPFKIIQTPFVTVALLENQGHYRQIFTDGRGFPKDTPPTWMGYSIGKWEGDRFVVDSIGFNDQ
;
A
#
# COMPACT_ATOMS: atom_id res chain seq x y z
N MET A 1 -32.76 42.40 -19.01
CA MET A 1 -31.59 42.63 -18.12
C MET A 1 -31.49 41.67 -16.94
N ARG A 2 -32.58 41.25 -16.27
CA ARG A 2 -32.50 40.32 -15.12
C ARG A 2 -31.97 38.91 -15.47
N VAL A 3 -32.37 38.35 -16.61
CA VAL A 3 -31.95 36.99 -17.04
C VAL A 3 -30.47 36.93 -17.40
N VAL A 4 -29.93 37.95 -18.08
CA VAL A 4 -28.51 38.04 -18.44
C VAL A 4 -27.61 38.14 -17.20
N ARG A 5 -28.06 38.84 -16.15
CA ARG A 5 -27.34 38.89 -14.87
C ARG A 5 -27.31 37.54 -14.14
N ILE A 6 -28.37 36.75 -14.21
CA ILE A 6 -28.43 35.41 -13.58
C ILE A 6 -27.49 34.42 -14.29
N VAL A 7 -27.42 34.46 -15.62
CA VAL A 7 -26.51 33.61 -16.40
C VAL A 7 -25.03 33.95 -16.12
N PHE A 8 -24.68 35.23 -15.97
CA PHE A 8 -23.33 35.64 -15.60
C PHE A 8 -22.93 35.19 -14.18
N ILE A 9 -23.86 35.20 -13.22
CA ILE A 9 -23.59 34.73 -11.85
C ILE A 9 -23.37 33.20 -11.84
N LEU A 10 -24.15 32.44 -12.62
CA LEU A 10 -23.98 30.99 -12.74
C LEU A 10 -22.68 30.59 -13.45
N LEU A 11 -22.21 31.38 -14.43
CA LEU A 11 -20.89 31.16 -15.04
C LEU A 11 -19.73 31.55 -14.10
N ALA A 12 -19.89 32.60 -13.27
CA ALA A 12 -18.86 33.02 -12.31
C ALA A 12 -18.69 32.06 -11.12
N MET A 13 -19.71 31.26 -10.79
CA MET A 13 -19.61 30.19 -9.78
C MET A 13 -18.84 28.95 -10.27
N ASN A 14 -18.43 28.92 -11.55
CA ASN A 14 -17.54 27.91 -12.12
C ASN A 14 -16.06 28.34 -12.12
N VAL A 15 -15.68 29.34 -11.32
CA VAL A 15 -14.26 29.50 -10.96
C VAL A 15 -13.90 28.29 -10.13
N GLY A 16 -13.25 27.32 -10.79
CA GLY A 16 -12.91 26.04 -10.22
C GLY A 16 -12.36 26.20 -8.83
N ALA A 17 -13.06 25.65 -7.85
CA ALA A 17 -12.40 25.07 -6.71
C ALA A 17 -11.48 23.98 -7.26
N PHE A 18 -10.30 24.37 -7.77
CA PHE A 18 -9.18 23.47 -7.83
C PHE A 18 -9.11 22.87 -6.45
N ALA A 19 -9.42 21.59 -6.36
CA ALA A 19 -9.44 20.84 -5.13
C ALA A 19 -8.20 21.25 -4.32
N GLN A 20 -8.47 21.85 -3.18
CA GLN A 20 -7.52 22.45 -2.25
C GLN A 20 -6.78 21.31 -1.54
N TRP A 21 -6.04 20.54 -2.32
CA TRP A 21 -5.08 19.61 -1.78
C TRP A 21 -3.91 20.46 -1.27
N VAL A 22 -3.67 20.40 0.03
CA VAL A 22 -2.51 21.06 0.63
C VAL A 22 -1.27 20.36 0.09
N ASN A 23 -0.59 21.01 -0.85
CA ASN A 23 0.70 20.55 -1.35
C ASN A 23 1.77 20.90 -0.30
N VAL A 24 1.94 20.04 0.70
CA VAL A 24 3.00 20.19 1.71
C VAL A 24 4.30 19.58 1.19
N PRO A 25 5.35 20.39 0.91
CA PRO A 25 6.65 19.83 0.56
C PRO A 25 7.25 19.15 1.79
N LEU A 26 7.63 17.88 1.66
CA LEU A 26 8.33 17.17 2.73
C LEU A 26 9.80 17.65 2.79
N PRO A 27 10.31 18.06 3.97
CA PRO A 27 11.65 18.68 4.08
C PRO A 27 12.81 17.82 3.59
N LYS A 28 12.70 16.49 3.67
CA LYS A 28 13.78 15.54 3.33
C LYS A 28 13.73 15.01 1.90
N THR A 29 12.76 15.42 1.09
CA THR A 29 12.67 14.97 -0.31
C THR A 29 13.73 15.69 -1.15
N PRO A 30 14.69 14.97 -1.76
CA PRO A 30 15.64 15.57 -2.70
C PRO A 30 14.90 16.17 -3.90
N ARG A 31 15.29 17.38 -4.32
CA ARG A 31 14.63 18.11 -5.42
C ARG A 31 15.64 18.63 -6.44
N LEU A 32 15.19 18.74 -7.67
CA LEU A 32 15.90 19.41 -8.76
C LEU A 32 15.82 20.94 -8.61
N PRO A 33 16.61 21.73 -9.36
CA PRO A 33 16.53 23.20 -9.36
C PRO A 33 15.14 23.75 -9.72
N ASP A 34 14.33 22.99 -10.46
CA ASP A 34 12.94 23.34 -10.81
C ASP A 34 11.93 23.04 -9.67
N GLY A 35 12.41 22.56 -8.52
CA GLY A 35 11.60 22.24 -7.35
C GLY A 35 10.89 20.88 -7.40
N LYS A 36 10.99 20.10 -8.49
CA LYS A 36 10.36 18.76 -8.56
C LYS A 36 11.19 17.71 -7.80
N PRO A 37 10.55 16.65 -7.27
CA PRO A 37 11.28 15.53 -6.66
C PRO A 37 12.31 14.95 -7.63
N ASN A 38 13.54 14.76 -7.16
CA ASN A 38 14.59 14.12 -7.94
C ASN A 38 14.47 12.59 -7.80
N LEU A 39 13.91 11.94 -8.83
CA LEU A 39 13.71 10.49 -8.86
C LEU A 39 14.98 9.67 -9.08
N THR A 40 16.12 10.32 -9.38
CA THR A 40 17.43 9.67 -9.54
C THR A 40 18.36 9.91 -8.36
N ALA A 41 17.88 10.59 -7.31
CA ALA A 41 18.66 10.79 -6.09
C ALA A 41 18.99 9.44 -5.40
N PRO A 42 20.11 9.37 -4.64
CA PRO A 42 20.42 8.17 -3.87
C PRO A 42 19.28 7.77 -2.93
N VAL A 43 19.10 6.46 -2.75
CA VAL A 43 18.10 5.91 -1.83
C VAL A 43 18.36 6.44 -0.42
N PRO A 44 17.37 7.09 0.24
CA PRO A 44 17.51 7.50 1.63
C PRO A 44 17.83 6.28 2.51
N LYS A 45 18.79 6.45 3.43
CA LYS A 45 19.19 5.41 4.36
C LYS A 45 18.90 5.84 5.79
N THR A 46 18.55 4.88 6.64
CA THR A 46 18.45 5.03 8.10
C THR A 46 19.85 5.17 8.71
N ARG A 47 19.91 5.45 10.03
CA ARG A 47 21.18 5.61 10.76
C ARG A 47 22.07 4.36 10.72
N ASP A 48 21.47 3.18 10.64
CA ASP A 48 22.12 1.87 10.50
C ASP A 48 22.44 1.50 9.04
N GLY A 49 22.25 2.43 8.10
CA GLY A 49 22.65 2.27 6.69
C GLY A 49 21.69 1.43 5.84
N LYS A 50 20.53 1.05 6.38
CA LYS A 50 19.48 0.33 5.64
C LYS A 50 18.61 1.30 4.85
N PRO A 51 18.00 0.88 3.73
CA PRO A 51 16.98 1.70 3.06
C PRO A 51 15.92 2.20 4.06
N ASP A 52 15.62 3.49 4.01
CA ASP A 52 14.51 4.08 4.77
C ASP A 52 13.23 3.97 3.94
N LEU A 53 12.34 3.08 4.37
CA LEU A 53 11.05 2.84 3.74
C LEU A 53 9.97 3.82 4.23
N SER A 54 10.28 4.68 5.20
CA SER A 54 9.31 5.58 5.82
C SER A 54 8.74 6.57 4.82
N GLY A 55 7.41 6.68 4.76
CA GLY A 55 6.76 7.55 3.80
C GLY A 55 5.31 7.16 3.53
N ILE A 56 4.65 7.96 2.70
CA ILE A 56 3.33 7.64 2.16
C ILE A 56 3.55 7.02 0.79
N TRP A 57 3.00 5.83 0.62
CA TRP A 57 3.11 5.01 -0.58
C TRP A 57 1.73 4.84 -1.22
N ARG A 58 1.73 4.73 -2.54
CA ARG A 58 0.55 4.41 -3.34
C ARG A 58 1.02 3.64 -4.56
N VAL A 59 0.26 2.63 -4.97
CA VAL A 59 0.52 1.95 -6.24
C VAL A 59 0.17 2.86 -7.41
N ALA A 60 0.92 2.74 -8.51
CA ALA A 60 0.71 3.56 -9.71
C ALA A 60 -0.64 3.24 -10.37
N ASP A 61 -0.98 1.96 -10.44
CA ASP A 61 -2.23 1.45 -10.96
C ASP A 61 -2.72 0.24 -10.15
N GLY A 62 -3.91 -0.28 -10.47
CA GLY A 62 -4.51 -1.45 -9.81
C GLY A 62 -4.28 -2.76 -10.56
N LYS A 63 -3.31 -2.81 -11.50
CA LYS A 63 -3.14 -3.93 -12.43
C LYS A 63 -2.92 -5.27 -11.71
N TYR A 64 -2.05 -5.27 -10.71
CA TYR A 64 -1.65 -6.49 -10.00
C TYR A 64 -2.61 -6.90 -8.87
N LEU A 65 -3.58 -6.06 -8.53
CA LEU A 65 -4.59 -6.36 -7.51
C LEU A 65 -5.42 -7.60 -7.91
N GLN A 66 -5.78 -7.70 -9.19
CA GLN A 66 -6.59 -8.80 -9.71
C GLN A 66 -5.74 -9.95 -10.24
N ASN A 67 -4.58 -9.63 -10.85
CA ASN A 67 -3.73 -10.65 -11.45
C ASN A 67 -2.25 -10.26 -11.31
N ILE A 68 -1.53 -10.94 -10.44
CA ILE A 68 -0.08 -10.75 -10.29
C ILE A 68 0.71 -11.17 -11.55
N ALA A 69 0.11 -12.00 -12.41
CA ALA A 69 0.67 -12.41 -13.71
C ALA A 69 0.27 -11.48 -14.88
N ALA A 70 -0.24 -10.27 -14.61
CA ALA A 70 -0.77 -9.39 -15.66
C ALA A 70 0.24 -9.00 -16.75
N ASP A 71 1.55 -9.19 -16.52
CA ASP A 71 2.61 -9.00 -17.52
C ASP A 71 3.01 -10.27 -18.27
N GLY A 72 2.22 -11.34 -18.17
CA GLY A 72 2.56 -12.62 -18.80
C GLY A 72 3.73 -13.33 -18.13
N VAL A 73 4.08 -12.95 -16.90
CA VAL A 73 5.11 -13.61 -16.10
C VAL A 73 4.61 -14.96 -15.58
N GLN A 74 5.46 -15.98 -15.63
CA GLN A 74 5.16 -17.24 -14.97
C GLN A 74 5.29 -17.05 -13.47
N VAL A 75 4.16 -17.11 -12.77
CA VAL A 75 4.13 -17.03 -11.31
C VAL A 75 4.52 -18.40 -10.75
N PRO A 76 5.51 -18.48 -9.85
CA PRO A 76 5.94 -19.74 -9.24
C PRO A 76 4.95 -20.15 -8.13
N PHE A 77 3.72 -20.48 -8.52
CA PHE A 77 2.72 -20.97 -7.58
C PHE A 77 3.16 -22.29 -6.97
N GLN A 78 2.81 -22.49 -5.70
CA GLN A 78 2.72 -23.84 -5.16
C GLN A 78 1.61 -24.58 -5.91
N PRO A 79 1.70 -25.92 -6.10
CA PRO A 79 0.70 -26.66 -6.88
C PRO A 79 -0.75 -26.41 -6.43
N TRP A 80 -0.99 -26.45 -5.11
CA TRP A 80 -2.31 -26.16 -4.53
C TRP A 80 -2.77 -24.71 -4.74
N ALA A 81 -1.83 -23.76 -4.79
CA ALA A 81 -2.15 -22.33 -4.93
C ALA A 81 -2.54 -21.99 -6.37
N GLU A 82 -1.99 -22.71 -7.36
CA GLU A 82 -2.35 -22.54 -8.76
C GLU A 82 -3.80 -22.95 -9.03
N GLU A 83 -4.26 -24.04 -8.40
CA GLU A 83 -5.65 -24.50 -8.50
C GLU A 83 -6.62 -23.47 -7.93
N VAL A 84 -6.36 -22.98 -6.71
CA VAL A 84 -7.17 -21.94 -6.06
C VAL A 84 -7.19 -20.64 -6.87
N PHE A 85 -6.04 -20.25 -7.45
CA PHE A 85 -5.97 -19.07 -8.31
C PHE A 85 -6.86 -19.22 -9.55
N LYS A 86 -6.78 -20.35 -10.26
CA LYS A 86 -7.61 -20.63 -11.44
C LYS A 86 -9.11 -20.64 -11.09
N GLU A 87 -9.49 -21.25 -9.98
CA GLU A 87 -10.87 -21.27 -9.50
C GLU A 87 -11.39 -19.85 -9.24
N ARG A 88 -10.63 -19.04 -8.49
CA ARG A 88 -11.02 -17.65 -8.16
C ARG A 88 -11.10 -16.76 -9.39
N GLN A 89 -10.23 -16.96 -10.38
CA GLN A 89 -10.32 -16.25 -11.65
C GLN A 89 -11.59 -16.64 -12.43
N ALA A 90 -11.92 -17.93 -12.48
CA ALA A 90 -13.10 -18.42 -13.19
C ALA A 90 -14.41 -17.98 -12.54
N ASN A 91 -14.43 -17.78 -11.21
CA ASN A 91 -15.61 -17.36 -10.46
C ASN A 91 -15.67 -15.85 -10.18
N PHE A 92 -14.79 -15.05 -10.81
CA PHE A 92 -14.69 -13.60 -10.63
C PHE A 92 -14.43 -13.15 -9.18
N GLY A 93 -13.72 -13.97 -8.40
CA GLY A 93 -13.36 -13.65 -7.02
C GLY A 93 -14.55 -13.53 -6.08
N LYS A 94 -15.63 -14.29 -6.33
CA LYS A 94 -16.90 -14.20 -5.58
C LYS A 94 -16.74 -14.23 -4.05
N ASP A 95 -15.73 -14.94 -3.57
CA ASP A 95 -15.47 -15.17 -2.14
C ASP A 95 -14.47 -14.16 -1.54
N ASN A 96 -14.12 -13.09 -2.26
CA ASN A 96 -13.21 -12.07 -1.77
C ASN A 96 -13.77 -11.42 -0.48
N PRO A 97 -13.03 -11.45 0.65
CA PRO A 97 -13.49 -10.87 1.93
C PRO A 97 -13.91 -9.40 1.81
N SER A 98 -13.22 -8.62 0.98
CA SER A 98 -13.52 -7.19 0.79
C SER A 98 -14.91 -6.92 0.22
N GLY A 99 -15.48 -7.86 -0.55
CA GLY A 99 -16.86 -7.77 -1.03
C GLY A 99 -17.92 -7.92 0.08
N ARG A 100 -17.53 -8.43 1.24
CA ARG A 100 -18.37 -8.60 2.44
C ARG A 100 -18.05 -7.57 3.53
N CYS A 101 -17.39 -6.47 3.16
CA CYS A 101 -16.86 -5.46 4.09
C CYS A 101 -15.88 -6.03 5.14
N LEU A 102 -15.27 -7.18 4.86
CA LEU A 102 -14.24 -7.77 5.71
C LEU A 102 -12.85 -7.22 5.33
N PRO A 103 -11.87 -7.30 6.25
CA PRO A 103 -10.53 -6.79 6.02
C PRO A 103 -9.80 -7.41 4.83
N HIS A 104 -9.02 -6.58 4.14
CA HIS A 104 -8.03 -7.05 3.17
C HIS A 104 -6.86 -7.74 3.89
N GLY A 105 -6.27 -8.73 3.23
CA GLY A 105 -5.05 -9.41 3.69
C GLY A 105 -3.77 -8.82 3.08
N VAL A 106 -2.69 -9.60 3.14
CA VAL A 106 -1.41 -9.31 2.46
C VAL A 106 -1.30 -10.22 1.21
N PRO A 107 -0.86 -9.70 0.05
CA PRO A 107 -0.42 -8.33 -0.24
C PRO A 107 -1.56 -7.39 -0.68
N ASP A 108 -2.80 -7.88 -0.80
CA ASP A 108 -3.97 -7.17 -1.31
C ASP A 108 -4.12 -5.75 -0.75
N SER A 109 -4.03 -5.58 0.58
CA SER A 109 -4.09 -4.28 1.27
C SER A 109 -3.16 -3.21 0.70
N PHE A 110 -2.06 -3.59 0.06
CA PHE A 110 -1.04 -2.69 -0.49
C PHE A 110 -1.20 -2.42 -1.99
N LEU A 111 -2.15 -3.08 -2.66
CA LEU A 111 -2.35 -3.03 -4.12
C LEU A 111 -3.60 -2.25 -4.53
N VAL A 112 -4.36 -1.73 -3.58
CA VAL A 112 -5.56 -0.93 -3.84
C VAL A 112 -5.16 0.50 -4.24
N ARG A 113 -5.32 0.84 -5.53
CA ARG A 113 -4.89 2.12 -6.12
C ARG A 113 -5.45 3.37 -5.42
N ALA A 114 -6.70 3.31 -4.98
CA ALA A 114 -7.38 4.47 -4.41
C ALA A 114 -6.93 4.80 -2.98
N THR A 115 -6.21 3.89 -2.31
CA THR A 115 -5.93 3.99 -0.87
C THR A 115 -4.43 3.94 -0.63
N PRO A 116 -3.78 5.08 -0.34
CA PRO A 116 -2.37 5.06 0.05
C PRO A 116 -2.19 4.39 1.41
N PHE A 117 -0.94 4.06 1.72
CA PHE A 117 -0.54 3.54 3.03
C PHE A 117 0.71 4.26 3.51
N LYS A 118 0.88 4.36 4.82
CA LYS A 118 2.04 5.01 5.43
C LYS A 118 2.93 3.97 6.09
N ILE A 119 4.20 3.94 5.72
CA ILE A 119 5.22 3.16 6.43
C ILE A 119 5.90 4.05 7.47
N ILE A 120 6.04 3.50 8.68
CA ILE A 120 6.83 4.05 9.78
C ILE A 120 7.87 3.00 10.13
N GLN A 121 9.14 3.27 9.81
CA GLN A 121 10.24 2.38 10.13
C GLN A 121 10.91 2.84 11.43
N THR A 122 11.03 1.91 12.39
CA THR A 122 11.84 2.09 13.60
C THR A 122 12.85 0.96 13.69
N PRO A 123 13.85 1.05 14.58
CA PRO A 123 14.80 -0.06 14.77
C PRO A 123 14.14 -1.37 15.21
N PHE A 124 13.00 -1.32 15.90
CA PHE A 124 12.39 -2.49 16.56
C PHE A 124 11.11 -2.99 15.88
N VAL A 125 10.43 -2.12 15.14
CA VAL A 125 9.21 -2.44 14.42
C VAL A 125 9.06 -1.54 13.19
N THR A 126 8.70 -2.14 12.06
CA THR A 126 8.21 -1.44 10.89
C THR A 126 6.69 -1.57 10.85
N VAL A 127 5.98 -0.44 10.82
CA VAL A 127 4.51 -0.41 10.81
C VAL A 127 4.04 0.13 9.47
N ALA A 128 3.10 -0.56 8.84
CA ALA A 128 2.33 -0.01 7.73
C ALA A 128 0.92 0.34 8.21
N LEU A 129 0.56 1.61 8.14
CA LEU A 129 -0.78 2.12 8.41
C LEU A 129 -1.56 2.14 7.10
N LEU A 130 -2.69 1.44 7.07
CA LEU A 130 -3.53 1.33 5.88
C LEU A 130 -4.69 2.31 6.03
N GLU A 131 -4.88 3.17 5.03
CA GLU A 131 -6.02 4.11 5.03
C GLU A 131 -7.35 3.36 4.88
N ASN A 132 -7.34 2.26 4.12
CA ASN A 132 -8.51 1.42 3.94
C ASN A 132 -8.84 0.68 5.25
N GLN A 133 -10.05 0.91 5.77
CA GLN A 133 -10.62 0.23 6.95
C GLN A 133 -9.85 0.39 8.28
N GLY A 134 -8.88 1.32 8.36
CA GLY A 134 -8.20 1.68 9.62
C GLY A 134 -7.32 0.58 10.23
N HIS A 135 -6.92 -0.42 9.44
CA HIS A 135 -6.06 -1.50 9.89
C HIS A 135 -4.57 -1.13 9.77
N TYR A 136 -3.72 -1.94 10.41
CA TYR A 136 -2.28 -1.77 10.36
C TYR A 136 -1.59 -3.12 10.27
N ARG A 137 -0.40 -3.14 9.67
CA ARG A 137 0.52 -4.27 9.72
C ARG A 137 1.69 -3.91 10.62
N GLN A 138 2.02 -4.79 11.57
CA GLN A 138 3.25 -4.68 12.35
C GLN A 138 4.23 -5.75 11.88
N ILE A 139 5.47 -5.34 11.65
CA ILE A 139 6.57 -6.22 11.29
C ILE A 139 7.67 -6.00 12.33
N PHE A 140 7.84 -6.96 13.24
CA PHE A 140 8.83 -6.87 14.31
C PHE A 140 10.24 -7.09 13.74
N THR A 141 11.15 -6.18 14.03
CA THR A 141 12.54 -6.18 13.53
C THR A 141 13.57 -6.22 14.67
N ASP A 142 13.12 -6.47 15.89
CA ASP A 142 13.94 -6.52 17.10
C ASP A 142 14.64 -7.87 17.33
N GLY A 143 14.62 -8.76 16.34
CA GLY A 143 15.27 -10.07 16.39
C GLY A 143 14.47 -11.16 17.11
N ARG A 144 13.24 -10.88 17.53
CA ARG A 144 12.35 -11.92 18.08
C ARG A 144 11.98 -12.96 17.02
N GLY A 145 11.74 -14.19 17.47
CA GLY A 145 11.12 -15.24 16.66
C GLY A 145 9.58 -15.19 16.71
N PHE A 146 8.95 -16.14 16.04
CA PHE A 146 7.51 -16.32 16.14
C PHE A 146 7.10 -16.80 17.55
N PRO A 147 5.98 -16.30 18.10
CA PRO A 147 5.42 -16.83 19.33
C PRO A 147 4.95 -18.28 19.13
N LYS A 148 4.91 -19.06 20.21
CA LYS A 148 4.41 -20.46 20.17
C LYS A 148 2.94 -20.51 19.75
N ASP A 149 2.15 -19.60 20.32
CA ASP A 149 0.72 -19.47 20.03
C ASP A 149 0.49 -18.22 19.19
N THR A 150 -0.15 -18.39 18.03
CA THR A 150 -0.50 -17.28 17.14
C THR A 150 -1.98 -17.36 16.80
N PRO A 151 -2.85 -16.64 17.53
CA PRO A 151 -4.24 -16.49 17.16
C PRO A 151 -4.36 -15.96 15.71
N PRO A 152 -5.21 -16.56 14.86
CA PRO A 152 -5.38 -16.09 13.49
C PRO A 152 -5.88 -14.65 13.42
N THR A 153 -5.29 -13.84 12.55
CA THR A 153 -5.67 -12.44 12.31
C THR A 153 -5.60 -12.11 10.82
N TRP A 154 -6.26 -11.05 10.38
CA TRP A 154 -6.27 -10.62 8.97
C TRP A 154 -4.89 -10.27 8.41
N MET A 155 -4.01 -9.70 9.25
CA MET A 155 -2.67 -9.23 8.86
C MET A 155 -1.54 -10.16 9.31
N GLY A 156 -1.87 -11.25 10.02
CA GLY A 156 -0.92 -12.19 10.58
C GLY A 156 0.04 -11.59 11.61
N TYR A 157 0.93 -12.44 12.12
CA TYR A 157 2.11 -12.04 12.87
C TYR A 157 3.31 -12.00 11.93
N SER A 158 4.02 -10.87 11.85
CA SER A 158 5.14 -10.69 10.93
C SER A 158 6.45 -10.38 11.65
N ILE A 159 7.54 -11.02 11.22
CA ILE A 159 8.91 -10.67 11.60
C ILE A 159 9.68 -10.23 10.35
N GLY A 160 10.61 -9.30 10.49
CA GLY A 160 11.36 -8.72 9.39
C GLY A 160 12.87 -8.76 9.63
N LYS A 161 13.62 -9.01 8.55
CA LYS A 161 15.09 -8.98 8.54
C LYS A 161 15.62 -8.31 7.27
N TRP A 162 16.83 -7.77 7.36
CA TRP A 162 17.51 -7.18 6.21
C TRP A 162 18.52 -8.16 5.61
N GLU A 163 18.39 -8.43 4.31
CA GLU A 163 19.35 -9.20 3.51
C GLU A 163 19.99 -8.27 2.48
N GLY A 164 21.14 -7.70 2.85
CA GLY A 164 21.71 -6.55 2.15
C GLY A 164 20.75 -5.35 2.25
N ASP A 165 20.25 -4.93 1.08
CA ASP A 165 19.26 -3.85 0.90
C ASP A 165 17.82 -4.37 0.72
N ARG A 166 17.58 -5.67 0.89
CA ARG A 166 16.23 -6.27 0.81
C ARG A 166 15.63 -6.40 2.20
N PHE A 167 14.41 -5.90 2.38
CA PHE A 167 13.63 -6.14 3.58
C PHE A 167 12.77 -7.39 3.40
N VAL A 168 13.17 -8.49 4.04
CA VAL A 168 12.49 -9.79 3.96
C VAL A 168 11.56 -9.91 5.14
N VAL A 169 10.30 -10.28 4.88
CA VAL A 169 9.25 -10.38 5.88
C VAL A 169 8.65 -11.77 5.84
N ASP A 170 8.72 -12.46 6.97
CA ASP A 170 8.08 -13.75 7.18
C ASP A 170 6.82 -13.53 8.01
N SER A 171 5.71 -14.17 7.62
CA SER A 171 4.41 -13.99 8.28
C SER A 171 3.68 -15.31 8.48
N ILE A 172 3.01 -15.45 9.64
CA ILE A 172 2.18 -16.60 10.00
C ILE A 172 0.86 -16.16 10.64
N GLY A 173 -0.06 -17.10 10.87
CA GLY A 173 -1.28 -16.84 11.64
C GLY A 173 -2.27 -15.93 10.93
N PHE A 174 -2.40 -16.06 9.61
CA PHE A 174 -3.47 -15.44 8.86
C PHE A 174 -4.79 -16.16 9.13
N ASN A 175 -5.90 -15.43 9.18
CA ASN A 175 -7.23 -16.03 9.10
C ASN A 175 -7.65 -16.22 7.64
N ASP A 176 -8.56 -17.16 7.41
CA ASP A 176 -9.11 -17.56 6.11
C ASP A 176 -10.57 -17.12 5.91
N GLN A 177 -11.05 -16.20 6.76
CA GLN A 177 -12.45 -15.78 6.83
C GLN A 177 -12.88 -14.89 5.65
#